data_AF-A0A843J0W2-F1
#
_entry.id   AF-A0A843J0W2-F1
#
_cell.length_a   1.000
_cell.length_b   1.000
_cell.length_c   1.000
_cell.angle_alpha   90.00
_cell.angle_beta   90.00
_cell.angle_gamma   90.00
#
_symmetry.space_group_name_H-M   'P 1'
#
loop_
_entity.id
_entity.type
_entity.pdbx_description
1 polymer ?
#
loop_
_entity_poly.entity_id
_entity_poly.type
_entity_poly.pdbx_seq_one_letter_code
_entity_poly.pdbx_strand_id
1 'polypeptide(L)'
;VIACDGAGTVVAANPRLIQGIGGKISGIVKTTAYPEVIARIEANGGHVVFSDGRLDAFRGCRKAYELGYGKVAVTVALVDDGEKIRAAYPDAVIICVHTTGHGRENAEKLAETCDLIFACASATIRDVAGSRALVQGGTGVPVFAMTQKGKDIILEKIRTTKMQVMIKGNKLPMNLGSEPEPLI
;
A
#
# COMPACT_ATOMS: atom_id res chain seq x y z
N VAL A 1 4.04 5.81 -5.57
CA VAL A 1 3.86 4.93 -6.74
C VAL A 1 2.68 4.03 -6.45
N ILE A 2 1.65 4.09 -7.28
CA ILE A 2 0.39 3.37 -7.08
C ILE A 2 -0.11 2.77 -8.40
N ALA A 3 -0.93 1.73 -8.28
CA ALA A 3 -1.74 1.23 -9.39
C ALA A 3 -2.94 2.16 -9.63
N CYS A 4 -3.26 2.43 -10.90
CA CYS A 4 -4.39 3.24 -11.33
C CYS A 4 -5.16 2.51 -12.41
N ASP A 5 -6.47 2.35 -12.22
CA ASP A 5 -7.32 1.87 -13.30
C ASP A 5 -7.36 2.92 -14.43
N GLY A 6 -7.26 2.47 -15.67
CA GLY A 6 -7.17 3.34 -16.83
C GLY A 6 -5.77 3.88 -17.16
N ALA A 7 -4.76 3.65 -16.32
CA ALA A 7 -3.41 4.20 -16.52
C ALA A 7 -2.25 3.27 -16.11
N GLY A 8 -2.51 2.17 -15.39
CA GLY A 8 -1.46 1.26 -14.95
C GLY A 8 -0.64 1.85 -13.79
N THR A 9 0.68 1.80 -13.87
CA THR A 9 1.57 2.33 -12.84
C THR A 9 1.72 3.85 -12.92
N VAL A 10 1.45 4.54 -11.80
CA VAL A 10 1.50 6.00 -11.70
C VAL A 10 2.43 6.43 -10.57
N VAL A 11 3.30 7.40 -10.87
CA VAL A 11 4.06 8.18 -9.88
C VAL A 11 3.32 9.50 -9.66
N ALA A 12 2.97 9.82 -8.42
CA ALA A 12 2.32 11.08 -8.09
C ALA A 12 2.76 11.54 -6.71
N ALA A 13 2.88 12.86 -6.53
CA ALA A 13 3.14 13.51 -5.25
C ALA A 13 1.95 14.37 -4.76
N ASN A 14 0.99 14.67 -5.65
CA ASN A 14 -0.22 15.42 -5.30
C ASN A 14 -1.18 14.55 -4.46
N PRO A 15 -1.44 14.89 -3.18
CA PRO A 15 -2.27 14.07 -2.30
C PRO A 15 -3.72 13.91 -2.79
N ARG A 16 -4.28 14.95 -3.42
CA ARG A 16 -5.65 14.88 -3.97
C ARG A 16 -5.73 13.92 -5.16
N LEU A 17 -4.71 13.92 -6.01
CA LEU A 17 -4.62 12.99 -7.14
C LEU A 17 -4.48 11.54 -6.63
N ILE A 18 -3.59 11.31 -5.66
CA ILE A 18 -3.40 9.99 -5.05
C ILE A 18 -4.71 9.47 -4.46
N GLN A 19 -5.44 10.31 -3.70
CA GLN A 19 -6.74 9.94 -3.14
C GLN A 19 -7.79 9.69 -4.22
N GLY A 20 -7.79 10.47 -5.30
CA GLY A 20 -8.70 10.29 -6.44
C GLY A 20 -8.47 8.98 -7.18
N ILE A 21 -7.21 8.52 -7.25
CA ILE A 21 -6.85 7.23 -7.85
C ILE A 21 -7.21 6.08 -6.89
N GLY A 22 -6.64 6.06 -5.69
CA GLY A 22 -6.69 4.89 -4.81
C GLY A 22 -7.89 4.83 -3.86
N GLY A 23 -8.67 5.90 -3.72
CA GLY A 23 -9.64 6.03 -2.63
C GLY A 23 -10.81 5.04 -2.64
N LYS A 24 -11.13 4.43 -3.79
CA LYS A 24 -12.26 3.49 -3.95
C LYS A 24 -11.90 2.29 -4.84
N ILE A 25 -10.67 1.80 -4.79
CA ILE A 25 -10.23 0.65 -5.59
C ILE A 25 -10.07 -0.58 -4.69
N SER A 26 -10.73 -1.68 -5.05
CA SER A 26 -10.71 -2.95 -4.30
C SER A 26 -9.51 -3.86 -4.67
N GLY A 27 -8.97 -3.72 -5.88
CA GLY A 27 -7.80 -4.45 -6.41
C GLY A 27 -7.72 -4.38 -7.93
N ILE A 28 -6.51 -4.32 -8.49
CA ILE A 28 -6.28 -4.31 -9.94
C ILE A 28 -5.24 -5.37 -10.28
N VAL A 29 -5.65 -6.37 -11.06
CA VAL A 29 -4.75 -7.39 -11.63
C VAL A 29 -4.30 -6.98 -13.04
N LYS A 30 -5.20 -6.35 -13.79
CA LYS A 30 -4.95 -5.82 -15.13
C LYS A 30 -5.86 -4.60 -15.34
N THR A 31 -5.40 -3.68 -16.19
CA THR A 31 -6.20 -2.55 -16.65
C THR A 31 -5.93 -2.28 -18.13
N THR A 32 -6.67 -1.35 -18.72
CA THR A 32 -6.53 -0.88 -20.10
C THR A 32 -6.18 0.60 -20.06
N ALA A 33 -5.18 1.03 -20.83
CA ALA A 33 -4.85 2.44 -20.92
C ALA A 33 -5.98 3.24 -21.58
N TYR A 34 -6.53 4.24 -20.88
CA TYR A 34 -7.49 5.20 -21.41
C TYR A 34 -6.80 6.56 -21.58
N PRO A 35 -6.65 7.06 -22.83
CA PRO A 35 -5.96 8.32 -23.09
C PRO A 35 -6.50 9.50 -22.28
N GLU A 36 -7.82 9.61 -22.10
CA GLU A 36 -8.41 10.69 -21.29
C GLU A 36 -8.03 10.61 -19.80
N VAL A 37 -7.88 9.39 -19.25
CA VAL A 37 -7.47 9.18 -17.85
C VAL A 37 -6.01 9.56 -17.70
N ILE A 38 -5.14 9.10 -18.61
CA ILE A 38 -3.71 9.43 -18.62
C ILE A 38 -3.51 10.95 -18.71
N ALA A 39 -4.16 11.60 -19.68
CA ALA A 39 -4.05 13.05 -19.85
C ALA A 39 -4.50 13.82 -18.59
N ARG A 40 -5.57 13.36 -17.92
CA ARG A 40 -6.02 13.99 -16.68
C ARG A 40 -5.05 13.78 -15.53
N ILE A 41 -4.43 12.61 -15.41
CA ILE A 41 -3.40 12.33 -14.41
C ILE A 41 -2.20 13.25 -14.61
N GLU A 42 -1.70 13.37 -15.85
CA GLU A 42 -0.56 14.21 -16.20
C GLU A 42 -0.86 15.70 -15.97
N ALA A 43 -2.04 16.16 -16.38
CA ALA A 43 -2.50 17.53 -16.12
C ALA A 43 -2.60 17.88 -14.62
N ASN A 44 -2.68 16.88 -13.73
CA ASN A 44 -2.73 17.07 -12.28
C ASN A 44 -1.40 16.76 -11.58
N GLY A 45 -0.30 16.69 -12.34
CA GLY A 45 1.06 16.48 -11.83
C GLY A 45 1.39 15.03 -11.48
N GLY A 46 0.60 14.07 -11.98
CA GLY A 46 0.96 12.66 -11.98
C GLY A 46 1.83 12.33 -13.20
N HIS A 47 2.50 11.18 -13.13
CA HIS A 47 3.31 10.65 -14.21
C HIS A 47 2.92 9.19 -14.44
N VAL A 48 2.37 8.91 -15.62
CA VAL A 48 2.05 7.54 -16.04
C VAL A 48 3.32 6.88 -16.55
N VAL A 49 3.71 5.76 -15.96
CA VAL A 49 5.03 5.14 -16.21
C VAL A 49 5.05 4.38 -17.54
N PHE A 50 3.92 3.79 -17.92
CA PHE A 50 3.80 3.02 -19.16
C PHE A 50 2.54 3.44 -19.91
N SER A 51 2.70 3.80 -21.19
CA SER A 51 1.58 4.16 -22.06
C SER A 51 0.65 3.00 -22.36
N ASP A 52 1.07 1.75 -22.12
CA ASP A 52 0.28 0.53 -22.34
C ASP A 52 -0.58 0.12 -21.14
N GLY A 53 -0.54 0.88 -20.03
CA GLY A 53 -1.34 0.59 -18.83
C GLY A 53 -0.79 -0.55 -17.96
N ARG A 54 0.46 -0.96 -18.17
CA ARG A 54 1.10 -2.01 -17.37
C ARG A 54 1.21 -1.65 -15.88
N LEU A 55 1.08 -2.69 -15.06
CA LEU A 55 1.33 -2.66 -13.62
C LEU A 55 2.71 -3.26 -13.34
N ASP A 56 3.65 -2.43 -12.90
CA ASP A 56 5.00 -2.84 -12.50
C ASP A 56 5.49 -1.91 -11.37
N ALA A 57 5.31 -2.36 -10.13
CA ALA A 57 5.64 -1.57 -8.95
C ALA A 57 7.15 -1.28 -8.85
N PHE A 58 8.00 -2.24 -9.22
CA PHE A 58 9.45 -2.08 -9.18
C PHE A 58 9.94 -0.99 -10.14
N ARG A 59 9.54 -1.07 -11.42
CA ARG A 59 9.89 -0.04 -12.41
C ARG A 59 9.22 1.29 -12.12
N GLY A 60 8.02 1.30 -11.53
CA GLY A 60 7.41 2.52 -11.02
C GLY A 60 8.22 3.17 -9.90
N CYS A 61 8.74 2.38 -8.96
CA CYS A 61 9.63 2.83 -7.91
C CYS A 61 10.92 3.41 -8.49
N ARG A 62 11.56 2.70 -9.42
CA ARG A 62 12.73 3.20 -10.17
C ARG A 62 12.44 4.54 -10.83
N LYS A 63 11.30 4.64 -11.54
CA LYS A 63 10.91 5.87 -12.22
C LYS A 63 10.71 7.05 -11.25
N ALA A 64 10.18 6.80 -10.06
CA ALA A 64 10.06 7.84 -9.04
C ALA A 64 11.43 8.41 -8.62
N TYR A 65 12.44 7.56 -8.41
CA TYR A 65 13.79 8.05 -8.11
C TYR A 65 14.44 8.75 -9.30
N GLU A 66 14.26 8.26 -10.52
CA GLU A 66 14.73 8.94 -11.76
C GLU A 66 14.12 10.35 -11.91
N LEU A 67 12.88 10.55 -11.44
CA LEU A 67 12.21 11.86 -11.42
C LEU A 67 12.68 12.78 -10.28
N GLY A 68 13.64 12.34 -9.45
CA GLY A 68 14.23 13.13 -8.37
C GLY A 68 13.49 13.08 -7.03
N TYR A 69 12.52 12.18 -6.85
CA TYR A 69 11.84 12.03 -5.57
C TYR A 69 12.75 11.37 -4.52
N GLY A 70 13.07 12.10 -3.44
CA GLY A 70 13.90 11.59 -2.34
C GLY A 70 13.16 10.76 -1.28
N LYS A 71 11.83 10.81 -1.26
CA LYS A 71 10.98 10.02 -0.35
C LYS A 71 9.91 9.31 -1.17
N VAL A 72 10.07 8.01 -1.38
CA VAL A 72 9.18 7.22 -2.23
C VAL A 72 8.41 6.23 -1.37
N ALA A 73 7.08 6.25 -1.52
CA ALA A 73 6.20 5.18 -1.06
C ALA A 73 5.64 4.43 -2.26
N VAL A 74 5.58 3.10 -2.18
CA VAL A 74 5.11 2.23 -3.26
C VAL A 74 4.16 1.17 -2.73
N THR A 75 3.03 1.00 -3.42
CA THR A 75 2.08 -0.09 -3.13
C THR A 75 2.48 -1.35 -3.90
N VAL A 76 2.50 -2.49 -3.22
CA VAL A 76 2.78 -3.80 -3.80
C VAL A 76 1.67 -4.79 -3.43
N ALA A 77 1.40 -5.76 -4.31
CA ALA A 77 0.47 -6.85 -4.03
C ALA A 77 1.18 -8.23 -3.96
N LEU A 78 2.36 -8.34 -4.57
CA LEU A 78 3.13 -9.58 -4.67
C LEU A 78 4.42 -9.51 -3.84
N VAL A 79 4.84 -10.65 -3.31
CA VAL A 79 6.09 -10.81 -2.54
C VAL A 79 7.29 -10.35 -3.36
N ASP A 80 7.42 -10.87 -4.58
CA ASP A 80 8.54 -10.60 -5.48
C ASP A 80 8.76 -9.10 -5.73
N ASP A 81 7.68 -8.32 -5.87
CA ASP A 81 7.78 -6.87 -6.06
C ASP A 81 8.34 -6.20 -4.81
N GLY A 82 7.85 -6.57 -3.63
CA GLY A 82 8.33 -6.08 -2.35
C GLY A 82 9.81 -6.36 -2.15
N GLU A 83 10.25 -7.60 -2.37
CA GLU A 83 11.64 -8.02 -2.17
C GLU A 83 12.59 -7.29 -3.14
N LYS A 84 12.22 -7.22 -4.42
CA LYS A 84 13.00 -6.48 -5.43
C LYS A 84 13.12 -5.00 -5.07
N ILE A 85 12.04 -4.38 -4.63
CA ILE A 85 12.05 -2.97 -4.21
C ILE A 85 12.91 -2.78 -2.96
N ARG A 86 12.76 -3.63 -1.94
CA ARG A 86 13.54 -3.50 -0.70
C ARG A 86 15.03 -3.66 -0.95
N ALA A 87 15.42 -4.59 -1.83
CA ALA A 87 16.81 -4.81 -2.20
C ALA A 87 17.42 -3.62 -2.97
N ALA A 88 16.68 -3.04 -3.92
CA ALA A 88 17.19 -1.95 -4.76
C ALA A 88 17.04 -0.55 -4.13
N TYR A 89 16.01 -0.35 -3.31
CA TYR A 89 15.63 0.93 -2.73
C TYR A 89 15.31 0.75 -1.23
N PRO A 90 16.32 0.49 -0.38
CA PRO A 90 16.11 0.13 1.03
C PRO A 90 15.38 1.20 1.83
N ASP A 91 15.41 2.46 1.38
CA ASP A 91 14.70 3.57 2.03
C ASP A 91 13.26 3.78 1.58
N ALA A 92 12.82 3.13 0.49
CA ALA A 92 11.44 3.21 0.04
C ALA A 92 10.49 2.67 1.12
N VAL A 93 9.34 3.33 1.28
CA VAL A 93 8.24 2.83 2.10
C VAL A 93 7.42 1.86 1.26
N ILE A 94 7.38 0.60 1.67
CA ILE A 94 6.67 -0.46 0.96
C ILE A 94 5.34 -0.72 1.66
N ILE A 95 4.25 -0.57 0.92
CA ILE A 95 2.88 -0.72 1.42
C ILE A 95 2.24 -1.92 0.72
N CYS A 96 2.02 -3.01 1.46
CA CYS A 96 1.33 -4.17 0.92
C CYS A 96 -0.18 -3.95 0.92
N VAL A 97 -0.82 -4.21 -0.22
CA VAL A 97 -2.26 -4.11 -0.44
C VAL A 97 -2.78 -5.34 -1.18
N HIS A 98 -4.10 -5.56 -1.19
CA HIS A 98 -4.75 -6.67 -1.89
C HIS A 98 -4.19 -8.05 -1.48
N THR A 99 -4.15 -8.31 -0.18
CA THR A 99 -3.43 -9.45 0.38
C THR A 99 -4.20 -10.77 0.42
N THR A 100 -5.46 -10.78 -0.05
CA THR A 100 -6.26 -12.00 -0.20
C THR A 100 -5.55 -12.95 -1.17
N GLY A 101 -5.50 -14.26 -0.86
CA GLY A 101 -4.79 -15.23 -1.72
C GLY A 101 -3.42 -15.66 -1.19
N HIS A 102 -2.80 -14.87 -0.30
CA HIS A 102 -1.47 -15.22 0.21
C HIS A 102 -1.52 -16.35 1.22
N GLY A 103 -0.75 -17.40 0.95
CA GLY A 103 -0.45 -18.44 1.93
C GLY A 103 0.45 -17.93 3.06
N ARG A 104 0.69 -18.78 4.07
CA ARG A 104 1.50 -18.42 5.24
C ARG A 104 2.92 -17.98 4.89
N GLU A 105 3.59 -18.69 3.99
CA GLU A 105 4.95 -18.35 3.55
C GLU A 105 5.02 -16.95 2.94
N ASN A 106 4.09 -16.62 2.03
CA ASN A 106 4.00 -15.28 1.46
C ASN A 106 3.72 -14.24 2.53
N ALA A 107 2.83 -14.54 3.49
CA ALA A 107 2.52 -13.63 4.59
C ALA A 107 3.76 -13.34 5.46
N GLU A 108 4.61 -14.33 5.72
CA GLU A 108 5.86 -14.16 6.46
C GLU A 108 6.85 -13.27 5.70
N LYS A 109 7.07 -13.53 4.41
CA LYS A 109 7.93 -12.71 3.55
C LYS A 109 7.44 -11.26 3.44
N LEU A 110 6.13 -11.05 3.29
CA LEU A 110 5.53 -9.72 3.26
C LEU A 110 5.72 -9.00 4.61
N ALA A 111 5.51 -9.69 5.74
CA ALA A 111 5.71 -9.14 7.08
C ALA A 111 7.15 -8.69 7.35
N GLU A 112 8.14 -9.36 6.73
CA GLU A 112 9.56 -9.01 6.85
C GLU A 112 9.96 -7.86 5.91
N THR A 113 9.30 -7.76 4.76
CA THR A 113 9.72 -6.85 3.69
C THR A 113 9.01 -5.49 3.73
N CYS A 114 7.72 -5.48 4.06
CA CYS A 114 6.87 -4.31 3.97
C CYS A 114 6.91 -3.44 5.24
N ASP A 115 6.64 -2.15 5.09
CA ASP A 115 6.53 -1.21 6.22
C ASP A 115 5.10 -1.15 6.76
N LEU A 116 4.13 -1.22 5.85
CA LEU A 116 2.69 -1.24 6.13
C LEU A 116 2.05 -2.41 5.38
N ILE A 117 1.13 -3.11 6.04
CA ILE A 117 0.34 -4.18 5.42
C ILE A 117 -1.13 -3.93 5.68
N PHE A 118 -1.91 -3.81 4.60
CA PHE A 118 -3.36 -3.71 4.64
C PHE A 118 -3.95 -5.11 4.61
N ALA A 119 -4.36 -5.60 5.77
CA ALA A 119 -4.83 -6.96 5.97
C ALA A 119 -6.35 -7.05 5.74
N CYS A 120 -6.76 -6.93 4.46
CA CYS A 120 -8.15 -7.02 4.00
C CYS A 120 -8.77 -8.40 4.31
N ALA A 121 -9.33 -9.11 3.35
CA ALA A 121 -9.96 -10.43 3.57
C ALA A 121 -8.92 -11.58 3.60
N SER A 122 -7.87 -11.45 4.42
CA SER A 122 -6.75 -12.41 4.49
C SER A 122 -6.48 -12.88 5.92
N ALA A 123 -6.87 -14.12 6.24
CA ALA A 123 -6.69 -14.70 7.58
C ALA A 123 -5.20 -14.89 7.90
N THR A 124 -4.43 -15.40 6.93
CA THR A 124 -2.99 -15.67 7.05
C THR A 124 -2.19 -14.42 7.38
N ILE A 125 -2.49 -13.29 6.72
CA ILE A 125 -1.83 -12.02 6.99
C ILE A 125 -2.22 -11.48 8.36
N ARG A 126 -3.49 -11.61 8.77
CA ARG A 126 -3.93 -11.18 10.11
C ARG A 126 -3.20 -11.96 11.21
N ASP A 127 -3.03 -13.26 11.05
CA ASP A 127 -2.29 -14.10 12.00
C ASP A 127 -0.79 -13.73 12.04
N VAL A 128 -0.13 -13.74 10.89
CA VAL A 128 1.32 -13.55 10.79
C VAL A 128 1.74 -12.09 11.03
N ALA A 129 1.19 -11.15 10.28
CA ALA A 129 1.58 -9.74 10.37
C ALA A 129 0.97 -9.09 11.61
N GLY A 130 -0.29 -9.42 11.95
CA GLY A 130 -0.97 -8.83 13.11
C GLY A 130 -0.26 -9.13 14.43
N SER A 131 0.21 -10.37 14.64
CA SER A 131 0.95 -10.75 15.85
C SER A 131 2.33 -10.10 15.98
N ARG A 132 2.91 -9.63 14.87
CA ARG A 132 4.23 -8.98 14.80
C ARG A 132 4.16 -7.45 14.69
N ALA A 133 2.98 -6.89 14.44
CA ALA A 133 2.80 -5.48 14.19
C ALA A 133 3.15 -4.62 15.41
N LEU A 134 3.80 -3.48 15.17
CA LEU A 134 4.11 -2.50 16.22
C LEU A 134 2.88 -1.67 16.59
N VAL A 135 2.00 -1.41 15.63
CA VAL A 135 0.73 -0.69 15.74
C VAL A 135 -0.25 -1.22 14.69
N GLN A 136 -1.52 -1.35 15.08
CA GLN A 136 -2.63 -1.55 14.14
C GLN A 136 -3.40 -0.22 13.99
N GLY A 137 -3.64 0.19 12.74
CA GLY A 137 -4.55 1.27 12.38
C GLY A 137 -5.86 0.72 11.83
N GLY A 138 -6.99 1.28 12.27
CA GLY A 138 -8.32 0.92 11.78
C GLY A 138 -8.82 -0.47 12.23
N THR A 139 -10.13 -0.66 12.10
CA THR A 139 -10.83 -1.91 12.47
C THR A 139 -11.64 -2.49 11.32
N GLY A 140 -12.09 -1.67 10.35
CA GLY A 140 -12.74 -2.17 9.13
C GLY A 140 -11.76 -2.85 8.17
N VAL A 141 -10.66 -2.20 7.81
CA VAL A 141 -9.50 -2.87 7.17
C VAL A 141 -8.30 -2.66 8.07
N PRO A 142 -7.86 -3.69 8.83
CA PRO A 142 -6.69 -3.57 9.68
C PRO A 142 -5.45 -3.20 8.87
N VAL A 143 -4.73 -2.18 9.32
CA VAL A 143 -3.44 -1.75 8.75
C VAL A 143 -2.36 -2.02 9.79
N PHE A 144 -1.47 -2.95 9.50
CA PHE A 144 -0.37 -3.30 10.40
C PHE A 144 0.89 -2.54 10.04
N ALA A 145 1.46 -1.82 11.00
CA ALA A 145 2.80 -1.26 10.90
C ALA A 145 3.84 -2.31 11.30
N MET A 146 4.68 -2.71 10.35
CA MET A 146 5.70 -3.75 10.54
C MET A 146 7.06 -3.17 10.91
N THR A 147 7.31 -1.91 10.55
CA THR A 147 8.55 -1.19 10.83
C THR A 147 8.27 0.10 11.60
N GLN A 148 9.32 0.71 12.17
CA GLN A 148 9.20 2.02 12.80
C GLN A 148 8.76 3.10 11.79
N LYS A 149 9.25 3.05 10.53
CA LYS A 149 8.81 3.96 9.45
C LYS A 149 7.30 3.84 9.21
N GLY A 150 6.77 2.61 9.16
CA GLY A 150 5.33 2.37 9.04
C GLY A 150 4.54 2.89 10.24
N LYS A 151 5.04 2.65 11.46
CA LYS A 151 4.43 3.14 12.71
C LYS A 151 4.34 4.66 12.73
N ASP A 152 5.41 5.35 12.35
CA ASP A 152 5.44 6.81 12.31
C ASP A 152 4.40 7.38 11.35
N ILE A 153 4.15 6.73 10.20
CA ILE A 153 3.10 7.13 9.25
C ILE A 153 1.70 7.05 9.89
N ILE A 154 1.40 5.97 10.61
CA ILE A 154 0.10 5.81 11.30
C ILE A 154 -0.04 6.89 12.40
N LEU A 155 1.01 7.10 13.19
CA LEU A 155 1.00 8.11 14.26
C LEU A 155 0.88 9.53 13.71
N GLU A 156 1.51 9.83 12.57
CA GLU A 156 1.36 11.12 11.86
C GLU A 156 -0.10 11.36 11.44
N LYS A 157 -0.76 10.32 10.92
CA LYS A 157 -2.18 10.41 10.57
C LYS A 157 -3.05 10.70 11.80
N ILE A 158 -2.72 10.11 12.95
CA ILE A 158 -3.38 10.39 14.21
C ILE A 158 -3.09 11.82 14.67
N ARG A 159 -1.84 12.28 14.63
CA ARG A 159 -1.43 13.63 15.05
C ARG A 159 -2.14 14.73 14.27
N THR A 160 -2.37 14.52 12.98
CA THR A 160 -2.94 15.52 12.06
C THR A 160 -4.47 15.50 11.99
N THR A 161 -5.13 14.49 12.57
CA THR A 161 -6.59 14.40 12.52
C THR A 161 -7.26 15.40 13.46
N LYS A 162 -8.44 15.90 13.07
CA LYS A 162 -9.32 16.70 13.94
C LYS A 162 -10.29 15.85 14.75
N MET A 163 -10.37 14.55 14.46
CA MET A 163 -11.23 13.62 15.19
C MET A 163 -10.61 13.28 16.54
N GLN A 164 -11.45 13.08 17.56
CA GLN A 164 -10.99 12.48 18.81
C GLN A 164 -10.55 11.03 18.56
N VAL A 165 -9.47 10.62 19.22
CA VAL A 165 -8.88 9.28 19.08
C VAL A 165 -8.71 8.65 20.46
N MET A 166 -8.93 7.34 20.54
CA MET A 166 -8.60 6.53 21.72
C MET A 166 -7.38 5.68 21.39
N ILE A 167 -6.34 5.76 22.21
CA ILE A 167 -5.13 4.93 22.08
C ILE A 167 -4.97 4.13 23.35
N LYS A 168 -5.01 2.81 23.22
CA LYS A 168 -4.83 1.86 24.33
C LYS A 168 -4.03 0.66 23.84
N GLY A 169 -3.05 0.21 24.63
CA GLY A 169 -2.31 -1.02 24.33
C GLY A 169 -3.22 -2.25 24.36
N ASN A 170 -3.03 -3.16 23.41
CA ASN A 170 -3.75 -4.43 23.33
C ASN A 170 -2.90 -5.50 22.63
N LYS A 171 -3.29 -6.76 22.73
CA LYS A 171 -2.78 -7.82 21.85
C LYS A 171 -3.33 -7.61 20.44
N LEU A 172 -2.47 -7.79 19.45
CA LEU A 172 -2.81 -7.66 18.03
C LEU A 172 -2.81 -9.04 17.35
N PRO A 173 -3.62 -9.24 16.29
CA PRO A 173 -4.58 -8.28 15.73
C PRO A 173 -5.81 -8.08 16.63
N MET A 174 -6.34 -6.86 16.68
CA MET A 174 -7.59 -6.54 17.36
C MET A 174 -8.73 -6.45 16.34
N ASN A 175 -9.68 -7.36 16.46
CA ASN A 175 -10.85 -7.48 15.60
C ASN A 175 -12.10 -7.00 16.34
N LEU A 176 -12.99 -6.27 15.66
CA LEU A 176 -14.24 -5.76 16.25
C LEU A 176 -15.49 -6.32 15.55
N GLY A 177 -15.33 -7.22 14.58
CA GLY A 177 -16.42 -7.82 13.81
C GLY A 177 -16.96 -6.92 12.70
N SER A 178 -16.28 -5.82 12.38
CA SER A 178 -16.63 -4.92 11.26
C SER A 178 -15.69 -5.08 10.06
N GLU A 179 -14.66 -5.92 10.20
CA GLU A 179 -13.75 -6.30 9.15
C GLU A 179 -14.38 -7.25 8.13
N PRO A 180 -13.92 -7.25 6.87
CA PRO A 180 -14.41 -8.22 5.89
C PRO A 180 -14.02 -9.64 6.33
N GLU A 181 -14.93 -10.59 6.16
CA GLU A 181 -14.63 -12.00 6.40
C GLU A 181 -13.50 -12.46 5.48
N PRO A 182 -12.48 -13.16 6.01
CA PRO A 182 -11.45 -13.77 5.19
C PRO A 182 -12.04 -14.69 4.12
N LEU A 183 -11.53 -14.59 2.89
CA LEU A 183 -12.07 -15.37 1.76
C LEU A 183 -11.33 -16.70 1.56
N ILE A 184 -10.27 -16.95 2.33
CA ILE A 184 -9.42 -18.16 2.37
C ILE A 184 -8.51 -18.13 3.61
#